data_AF-A0A2R6FTR7-F1
#
_entry.id   AF-A0A2R6FTR7-F1
#
_cell.length_a   1.000
_cell.length_b   1.000
_cell.length_c   1.000
_cell.angle_alpha   90.00
_cell.angle_beta   90.00
_cell.angle_gamma   90.00
#
_symmetry.space_group_name_H-M   'P 1'
#
loop_
_entity.id
_entity.type
_entity.pdbx_description
1 polymer ?
#
loop_
_entity_poly.entity_id
_entity_poly.type
_entity_poly.pdbx_seq_one_letter_code
_entity_poly.pdbx_strand_id
1 'polypeptide(L)'
;MLGRLKWLADRLIEPLRTDDDLENFRLSIPEAQTTTVEGAVGWNKRPPATLQCPRCENEIYQADGMDPIDCPRCVAEFTRHEFPDLELLALHCPVCKGQMRHGRRHPRAFDVPEWATCRSCHYHWEFDHF
;
A
#
# COMPACT_ATOMS: atom_id res chain seq x y z
N MET A 1 25.82 -68.51 7.27
CA MET A 1 25.40 -67.65 6.13
C MET A 1 24.58 -66.42 6.55
N LEU A 2 23.94 -66.36 7.73
CA LEU A 2 23.15 -65.19 8.15
C LEU A 2 23.95 -63.89 8.42
N GLY A 3 25.22 -63.98 8.82
CA GLY A 3 26.02 -62.79 9.17
C GLY A 3 26.38 -61.88 7.98
N ARG A 4 26.48 -62.45 6.76
CA ARG A 4 26.79 -61.67 5.55
C ARG A 4 25.59 -60.88 5.03
N LEU A 5 24.37 -61.39 5.25
CA LEU A 5 23.14 -60.70 4.85
C LEU A 5 22.91 -59.44 5.69
N LYS A 6 23.17 -59.53 7.00
CA LYS A 6 23.02 -58.40 7.92
C LYS A 6 23.99 -57.26 7.59
N TRP A 7 25.24 -57.59 7.26
CA TRP A 7 26.23 -56.59 6.86
C TRP A 7 25.87 -55.86 5.56
N LEU A 8 25.32 -56.57 4.57
CA LEU A 8 24.83 -55.97 3.33
C LEU A 8 23.58 -55.10 3.56
N ALA A 9 22.68 -55.54 4.44
CA ALA A 9 21.49 -54.77 4.81
C ALA A 9 21.87 -53.47 5.53
N ASP A 10 22.76 -53.54 6.52
CA ASP A 10 23.23 -52.34 7.23
C ASP A 10 23.94 -51.38 6.25
N ARG A 11 24.79 -51.89 5.33
CA ARG A 11 25.50 -51.04 4.34
C ARG A 11 24.57 -50.34 3.33
N LEU A 12 23.42 -50.94 3.03
CA LEU A 12 22.43 -50.38 2.09
C LEU A 12 21.41 -49.47 2.78
N ILE A 13 21.08 -49.74 4.04
CA ILE A 13 20.08 -48.99 4.81
C ILE A 13 20.72 -47.76 5.47
N GLU A 14 21.99 -47.83 5.88
CA GLU A 14 22.69 -46.71 6.53
C GLU A 14 22.64 -45.39 5.74
N PRO A 15 22.91 -45.33 4.41
CA PRO A 15 22.83 -44.08 3.66
C PRO A 15 21.39 -43.59 3.41
N LEU A 16 20.38 -44.41 3.70
CA LEU A 16 18.95 -44.05 3.59
C LEU A 16 18.34 -43.64 4.93
N ARG A 17 19.04 -43.84 6.04
CA ARG A 17 18.71 -43.21 7.32
C ARG A 17 19.13 -41.75 7.24
N THR A 18 18.20 -40.93 6.78
CA THR A 18 18.24 -39.48 6.97
C THR A 18 18.38 -39.22 8.46
N ASP A 19 19.52 -38.65 8.88
CA ASP A 19 19.68 -38.08 10.20
C ASP A 19 18.55 -37.06 10.41
N ASP A 20 17.70 -37.33 11.40
CA ASP A 20 16.62 -36.43 11.85
C ASP A 20 17.17 -35.23 12.66
N ASP A 21 18.47 -34.93 12.56
CA ASP A 21 19.05 -33.69 13.07
C ASP A 21 18.94 -32.59 12.03
N LEU A 22 17.70 -32.09 11.88
CA LEU A 22 17.41 -30.81 11.26
C LEU A 22 17.85 -29.64 12.17
N GLU A 23 19.08 -29.66 12.69
CA GLU A 23 19.62 -28.58 13.54
C GLU A 23 19.85 -27.27 12.77
N ASN A 24 19.63 -27.25 11.45
CA ASN A 24 19.83 -26.08 10.61
C ASN A 24 18.62 -25.69 9.74
N PHE A 25 17.41 -26.16 10.07
CA PHE A 25 16.21 -25.45 9.61
C PHE A 25 16.00 -24.22 10.48
N ARG A 26 16.84 -23.21 10.27
CA ARG A 26 16.34 -21.85 10.41
C ARG A 26 15.25 -21.71 9.36
N LEU A 27 14.00 -21.82 9.80
CA LEU A 27 12.98 -20.92 9.30
C LEU A 27 13.47 -19.50 9.63
N SER A 28 14.49 -19.02 8.92
CA SER A 28 14.48 -17.63 8.53
C SER A 28 13.18 -17.52 7.77
N ILE A 29 12.12 -17.13 8.50
CA ILE A 29 11.14 -16.21 7.96
C ILE A 29 12.00 -15.29 7.11
N PRO A 30 11.90 -15.32 5.76
CA PRO A 30 12.62 -14.33 4.99
C PRO A 30 12.23 -13.04 5.69
N GLU A 31 13.20 -12.33 6.29
CA GLU A 31 12.94 -10.99 6.81
C GLU A 31 12.19 -10.38 5.67
N ALA A 32 10.87 -10.21 5.87
CA ALA A 32 10.03 -9.70 4.82
C ALA A 32 10.75 -8.42 4.52
N GLN A 33 11.34 -8.36 3.32
CA GLN A 33 12.11 -7.21 2.91
C GLN A 33 11.03 -6.14 2.88
N THR A 34 10.82 -5.49 4.02
CA THR A 34 10.12 -4.24 4.13
C THR A 34 11.13 -3.31 3.52
N THR A 35 11.30 -3.39 2.19
CA THR A 35 11.67 -2.23 1.40
C THR A 35 10.73 -1.18 1.94
N THR A 36 11.26 -0.30 2.78
CA THR A 36 10.49 0.69 3.50
C THR A 36 9.65 1.37 2.43
N VAL A 37 8.36 1.04 2.40
CA VAL A 37 7.43 1.72 1.53
C VAL A 37 7.41 3.10 2.16
N GLU A 38 8.04 4.08 1.52
CA GLU A 38 7.96 5.47 1.94
C GLU A 38 6.48 5.86 1.93
N GLY A 39 5.85 5.66 3.08
CA GLY A 39 4.46 5.93 3.33
C GLY A 39 4.31 7.33 3.89
N ALA A 40 3.26 8.02 3.49
CA ALA A 40 2.90 9.28 4.11
C ALA A 40 1.69 9.10 5.03
N VAL A 41 1.68 9.84 6.13
CA VAL A 41 0.59 9.80 7.11
C VAL A 41 0.12 11.23 7.34
N GLY A 42 -1.19 11.41 7.45
CA GLY A 42 -1.84 12.68 7.77
C GLY A 42 -2.32 13.47 6.56
N TRP A 43 -3.31 14.34 6.80
CA TRP A 43 -3.97 15.13 5.76
C TRP A 43 -3.03 16.12 5.04
N ASN A 44 -2.06 16.67 5.76
CA ASN A 44 -1.05 17.57 5.21
C ASN A 44 -0.10 16.89 4.21
N LYS A 45 -0.08 15.55 4.16
CA LYS A 45 0.67 14.78 3.17
C LYS A 45 -0.24 14.02 2.21
N ARG A 46 -1.51 14.43 2.11
CA ARG A 46 -2.49 13.83 1.19
C ARG A 46 -1.95 13.90 -0.24
N PRO A 47 -2.02 12.79 -1.01
CA PRO A 47 -1.62 12.78 -2.41
C PRO A 47 -2.42 13.81 -3.22
N PRO A 48 -1.86 14.38 -4.29
CA PRO A 48 -2.58 15.28 -5.17
C PRO A 48 -3.94 14.70 -5.62
N ALA A 49 -4.97 15.54 -5.70
CA ALA A 49 -6.31 15.13 -6.15
C ALA A 49 -6.71 15.78 -7.46
N THR A 50 -7.52 15.05 -8.23
CA THR A 50 -8.41 15.63 -9.23
C THR A 50 -9.83 15.60 -8.68
N LEU A 51 -10.45 16.77 -8.61
CA LEU A 51 -11.81 17.01 -8.13
C LEU A 51 -12.70 17.49 -9.28
N GLN A 52 -14.00 17.24 -9.18
CA GLN A 52 -14.99 17.77 -10.11
C GLN A 52 -15.49 19.13 -9.61
N CYS A 53 -15.40 20.18 -10.44
CA CYS A 53 -15.98 21.48 -10.10
C CYS A 53 -17.52 21.41 -10.15
N PRO A 54 -18.24 21.75 -9.06
CA PRO A 54 -19.70 21.67 -9.02
C PRO A 54 -20.40 22.80 -9.80
N ARG A 55 -19.66 23.84 -10.23
CA ARG A 55 -20.24 24.99 -10.97
C ARG A 55 -20.16 24.86 -12.47
N CYS A 56 -19.08 24.26 -12.99
CA CYS A 56 -18.81 24.25 -14.43
C CYS A 56 -18.36 22.88 -14.95
N GLU A 57 -18.39 21.84 -14.11
CA GLU A 57 -18.03 20.47 -14.47
C GLU A 57 -16.60 20.33 -15.03
N ASN A 58 -15.72 21.29 -14.76
CA ASN A 58 -14.30 21.16 -15.08
C ASN A 58 -13.55 20.40 -13.99
N GLU A 59 -12.53 19.66 -14.39
CA GLU A 59 -11.59 19.05 -13.44
C GLU A 59 -10.76 20.13 -12.74
N ILE A 60 -10.54 19.96 -11.43
CA ILE A 60 -9.68 20.80 -10.61
C ILE A 60 -8.54 19.92 -10.11
N TYR A 61 -7.30 20.31 -10.38
CA TYR A 61 -6.13 19.63 -9.84
C TYR A 61 -5.64 20.36 -8.59
N GLN A 62 -5.72 19.69 -7.44
CA GLN A 62 -5.20 20.18 -6.16
C GLN A 62 -3.90 19.46 -5.82
N ALA A 63 -2.78 20.20 -5.79
CA ALA A 63 -1.44 19.64 -5.64
C ALA A 63 -1.16 19.13 -4.21
N ASP A 64 -1.47 19.92 -3.19
CA ASP A 64 -1.29 19.57 -1.77
C ASP A 64 -2.64 19.47 -1.04
N GLY A 65 -2.68 18.76 0.10
CA GLY A 65 -3.87 18.69 0.95
C GLY A 65 -4.19 19.99 1.71
N MET A 66 -3.22 20.88 1.83
CA MET A 66 -3.35 22.16 2.54
C MET A 66 -3.65 23.34 1.61
N ASP A 67 -3.49 23.18 0.31
CA ASP A 67 -3.75 24.22 -0.69
C ASP A 67 -5.25 24.53 -0.81
N PRO A 68 -5.62 25.76 -1.20
CA PRO A 68 -6.97 26.05 -1.68
C PRO A 68 -7.30 25.25 -2.94
N ILE A 69 -8.59 25.16 -3.27
CA ILE A 69 -9.11 24.41 -4.41
C ILE A 69 -9.72 25.42 -5.38
N ASP A 70 -8.95 25.81 -6.40
CA ASP A 70 -9.37 26.86 -7.32
C ASP A 70 -9.66 26.27 -8.70
N CYS A 71 -10.88 26.45 -9.19
CA CYS A 71 -11.25 25.97 -10.51
C CYS A 71 -10.59 26.83 -11.61
N PRO A 72 -9.74 26.25 -12.48
CA PRO A 72 -9.04 27.03 -13.52
C PRO A 72 -9.97 27.55 -14.63
N ARG A 73 -11.20 27.04 -14.70
CA ARG A 73 -12.16 27.40 -15.75
C ARG A 73 -13.12 28.51 -15.33
N CYS A 74 -13.79 28.35 -14.20
CA CYS A 74 -14.82 29.31 -13.76
C CYS A 74 -14.37 30.19 -12.58
N VAL A 75 -13.09 30.11 -12.17
CA VAL A 75 -12.51 30.87 -11.05
C VAL A 75 -13.33 30.77 -9.75
N ALA A 76 -13.98 29.62 -9.55
CA ALA A 76 -14.59 29.30 -8.27
C ALA A 76 -13.51 28.83 -7.31
N GLU A 77 -13.49 29.41 -6.12
CA GLU A 77 -12.56 29.07 -5.05
C GLU A 77 -13.32 28.25 -4.00
N PHE A 78 -12.70 27.17 -3.54
CA PHE A 78 -13.17 26.36 -2.43
C PHE A 78 -12.03 26.22 -1.42
N THR A 79 -12.37 26.25 -0.15
CA THR A 79 -11.42 26.02 0.94
C THR A 79 -11.09 24.54 1.06
N ARG A 80 -9.96 24.23 1.70
CA ARG A 80 -9.58 22.83 2.00
C ARG A 80 -10.64 22.04 2.78
N HIS A 81 -11.49 22.71 3.56
CA HIS A 81 -12.52 22.06 4.38
C HIS A 81 -13.74 21.67 3.55
N GLU A 82 -13.92 22.27 2.37
CA GLU A 82 -14.99 21.92 1.41
C GLU A 82 -14.59 20.74 0.52
N PHE A 83 -13.36 20.21 0.64
CA PHE A 83 -12.93 19.01 -0.09
C PHE A 83 -13.92 17.84 0.00
N PRO A 84 -14.51 17.48 1.17
CA PRO A 84 -15.46 16.38 1.27
C PRO A 84 -16.77 16.63 0.51
N ASP A 85 -17.10 17.90 0.25
CA ASP A 85 -18.31 18.30 -0.48
C ASP A 85 -18.11 18.27 -2.00
N LEU A 86 -16.86 18.09 -2.45
CA LEU A 86 -16.50 17.99 -3.86
C LEU A 86 -16.36 16.53 -4.28
N GLU A 87 -16.79 16.21 -5.50
CA GLU A 87 -16.63 14.87 -6.04
C GLU A 87 -15.15 14.61 -6.37
N LEU A 88 -14.59 13.59 -5.71
CA LEU A 88 -13.23 13.13 -5.95
C LEU A 88 -13.17 12.17 -7.15
N LEU A 89 -12.51 12.60 -8.21
CA LEU A 89 -12.32 11.80 -9.42
C LEU A 89 -11.09 10.87 -9.29
N ALA A 90 -9.99 11.39 -8.74
CA ALA A 90 -8.76 10.62 -8.59
C ALA A 90 -7.84 11.18 -7.49
N LEU A 91 -7.05 10.27 -6.89
CA LEU A 91 -5.82 10.62 -6.19
C LEU A 91 -4.62 10.19 -7.05
N HIS A 92 -3.58 11.01 -7.10
CA HIS A 92 -2.38 10.78 -7.92
C HIS A 92 -1.17 10.54 -7.05
N CYS A 93 -0.34 9.56 -7.43
CA CYS A 93 0.87 9.24 -6.70
C CYS A 93 1.86 10.40 -6.76
N PRO A 94 2.36 10.93 -5.62
CA PRO A 94 3.31 12.03 -5.65
C PRO A 94 4.66 11.63 -6.28
N VAL A 95 5.00 10.33 -6.26
CA VAL A 95 6.25 9.78 -6.80
C VAL A 95 6.16 9.58 -8.33
N CYS A 96 5.27 8.71 -8.80
CA CYS A 96 5.21 8.31 -10.21
C CYS A 96 4.08 8.98 -11.02
N LYS A 97 3.27 9.83 -10.38
CA LYS A 97 2.12 10.55 -10.97
C LYS A 97 0.97 9.66 -11.47
N GLY A 98 1.05 8.34 -11.27
CA GLY A 98 -0.03 7.42 -11.62
C GLY A 98 -1.22 7.51 -10.66
N GLN A 99 -2.42 7.20 -11.16
CA GLN A 99 -3.63 7.16 -10.33
C GLN A 99 -3.54 6.08 -9.24
N MET A 100 -3.98 6.44 -8.04
CA MET A 100 -3.94 5.60 -6.85
C MET A 100 -5.30 4.98 -6.58
N ARG A 101 -5.30 3.73 -6.10
CA ARG A 101 -6.49 3.14 -5.48
C ARG A 101 -6.66 3.77 -4.12
N HIS A 102 -7.88 4.15 -3.78
CA HIS A 102 -8.18 4.80 -2.52
C HIS A 102 -9.55 4.35 -2.01
N GLY A 103 -9.85 4.69 -0.76
CA GLY A 103 -11.14 4.36 -0.17
C GLY A 103 -11.30 4.84 1.27
N ARG A 104 -12.46 4.51 1.84
CA ARG A 104 -12.85 4.83 3.22
C ARG A 104 -12.86 3.53 4.04
N ARG A 105 -12.24 3.54 5.22
CA ARG A 105 -12.29 2.46 6.21
C ARG A 105 -13.53 2.63 7.11
N HIS A 106 -13.85 3.87 7.44
CA HIS A 106 -14.94 4.28 8.31
C HIS A 106 -15.88 5.25 7.57
N PRO A 107 -16.71 4.74 6.62
CA PRO A 107 -17.59 5.56 5.80
C PRO A 107 -18.73 6.24 6.56
N ARG A 108 -18.87 6.02 7.87
CA ARG A 108 -19.84 6.76 8.71
C ARG A 108 -19.18 7.82 9.59
N ALA A 109 -17.84 7.89 9.62
CA ALA A 109 -17.08 8.81 10.46
C ALA A 109 -16.39 9.91 9.64
N PHE A 110 -15.89 9.58 8.45
CA PHE A 110 -15.12 10.51 7.62
C PHE A 110 -15.63 10.49 6.19
N ASP A 111 -15.90 11.65 5.61
CA ASP A 111 -16.35 11.82 4.21
C ASP A 111 -15.22 11.95 3.20
N VAL A 112 -13.98 11.86 3.66
CA VAL A 112 -12.77 11.88 2.83
C VAL A 112 -12.17 10.48 2.69
N PRO A 113 -11.38 10.20 1.64
CA PRO A 113 -10.59 8.98 1.58
C PRO A 113 -9.67 8.87 2.79
N GLU A 114 -9.59 7.68 3.36
CA GLU A 114 -8.76 7.39 4.53
C GLU A 114 -7.45 6.68 4.18
N TRP A 115 -7.33 6.19 2.94
CA TRP A 115 -6.12 5.56 2.46
C TRP A 115 -6.02 5.70 0.95
N ALA A 116 -4.79 5.65 0.45
CA ALA A 116 -4.50 5.51 -0.96
C ALA A 116 -3.23 4.67 -1.18
N THR A 117 -3.22 3.80 -2.19
CA THR A 117 -2.06 2.98 -2.55
C THR A 117 -1.81 3.04 -4.06
N CYS A 118 -0.58 3.38 -4.43
CA CYS A 118 -0.10 3.27 -5.80
C CYS A 118 0.31 1.83 -6.09
N ARG A 119 -0.20 1.25 -7.18
CA ARG A 119 0.19 -0.11 -7.59
C ARG A 119 1.55 -0.16 -8.30
N SER A 120 2.02 0.96 -8.86
CA SER A 120 3.22 0.99 -9.70
C SER A 120 4.51 1.10 -8.90
N CYS A 121 4.54 1.98 -7.89
CA CYS A 121 5.72 2.19 -7.04
C CYS A 121 5.49 1.80 -5.58
N HIS A 122 4.37 1.15 -5.28
CA HIS A 122 3.96 0.72 -3.94
C HIS A 122 3.79 1.84 -2.89
N TYR A 123 3.93 3.12 -3.26
CA TYR A 123 3.68 4.25 -2.36
C TYR A 123 2.31 4.16 -1.70
N HIS A 124 2.26 4.41 -0.39
CA HIS A 124 1.05 4.34 0.42
C HIS A 124 0.85 5.64 1.19
N TRP A 125 -0.39 6.09 1.25
CA TRP A 125 -0.79 7.19 2.13
C TRP A 125 -1.93 6.74 3.03
N GLU A 126 -1.88 7.18 4.28
CA GLU A 126 -2.93 6.97 5.28
C GLU A 126 -3.40 8.30 5.88
N PHE A 127 -4.71 8.41 6.07
CA PHE A 127 -5.30 9.45 6.87
C PHE A 127 -5.06 9.17 8.35
N ASP A 128 -4.70 10.21 9.09
CA ASP A 128 -4.40 10.10 10.50
C ASP A 128 -5.62 10.54 11.33
N HIS A 129 -6.01 9.69 12.27
CA HIS A 129 -7.21 9.81 13.10
C HIS A 129 -6.83 10.32 14.50
N PHE A 130 -6.20 11.50 14.58
CA PHE A 130 -5.84 12.13 15.85
C PHE A 130 -6.93 13.02 16.44
#